data_AF-A0A6P0PQ63-F1
#
_entry.id   AF-A0A6P0PQ63-F1
#
_cell.length_a   1.000
_cell.length_b   1.000
_cell.length_c   1.000
_cell.angle_alpha   90.00
_cell.angle_beta   90.00
_cell.angle_gamma   90.00
#
_symmetry.space_group_name_H-M   'P 1'
#
loop_
_entity.id
_entity.type
_entity.pdbx_description
1 polymer ?
#
loop_
_entity_poly.entity_id
_entity_poly.type
_entity_poly.pdbx_seq_one_letter_code
_entity_poly.pdbx_strand_id
1 'polypeptide(L)'
;MFSNVFVLCTGRCGSTTFTQACQHIQNYTASHESRISLIGDQRLQYSQNHIEVDNRLSWFLGSLDKNYGDSAFYVHLKRDIMSTAKSYAKRLDSPIIKGYSESIILPKQFKYERLDLCLDYCHTVNANIELFLKNKINKMEFKLENAQEDFGTFWSLISATGNYAMAVKEWEKKYNA
;
A
#
# COMPACT_ATOMS: atom_id res chain seq x y z
N MET A 1 -13.14 -16.61 -3.55
CA MET A 1 -13.17 -15.13 -3.58
C MET A 1 -12.81 -14.64 -2.19
N PHE A 2 -11.84 -13.74 -2.08
CA PHE A 2 -11.34 -13.26 -0.79
C PHE A 2 -12.32 -12.29 -0.14
N SER A 3 -12.38 -12.24 1.19
CA SER A 3 -13.27 -11.32 1.91
C SER A 3 -12.98 -9.87 1.53
N ASN A 4 -11.69 -9.53 1.49
CA ASN A 4 -11.15 -8.22 1.18
C ASN A 4 -9.75 -8.35 0.58
N VAL A 5 -9.29 -7.26 -0.04
CA VAL A 5 -7.93 -7.13 -0.55
C VAL A 5 -7.29 -5.91 0.11
N PHE A 6 -6.06 -6.07 0.60
CA PHE A 6 -5.31 -4.97 1.21
C PHE A 6 -4.00 -4.76 0.48
N VAL A 7 -3.80 -3.55 -0.03
CA VAL A 7 -2.56 -3.15 -0.71
C VAL A 7 -1.71 -2.37 0.27
N LEU A 8 -0.69 -3.06 0.80
CA LEU A 8 0.26 -2.56 1.78
C LEU A 8 1.48 -2.00 1.08
N CYS A 9 1.92 -0.80 1.47
CA CYS A 9 3.06 -0.17 0.83
C CYS A 9 3.69 0.94 1.68
N THR A 10 4.85 1.43 1.25
CA THR A 10 5.51 2.61 1.82
C THR A 10 4.80 3.92 1.45
N GLY A 11 3.98 3.91 0.39
CA GLY A 11 3.58 5.11 -0.34
C GLY A 11 4.67 5.55 -1.35
N ARG A 12 4.29 6.41 -2.31
CA ARG A 12 5.13 6.85 -3.46
C ARG A 12 5.63 5.74 -4.39
N CYS A 13 4.94 4.60 -4.37
CA CYS A 13 5.22 3.38 -5.12
C CYS A 13 4.07 3.02 -6.10
N GLY A 14 3.29 4.00 -6.55
CA GLY A 14 2.20 3.80 -7.52
C GLY A 14 0.84 3.44 -6.92
N SER A 15 0.65 3.62 -5.61
CA SER A 15 -0.62 3.32 -4.92
C SER A 15 -1.84 4.02 -5.55
N THR A 16 -1.70 5.29 -5.94
CA THR A 16 -2.79 6.03 -6.63
C THR A 16 -3.15 5.37 -7.95
N THR A 17 -2.17 5.04 -8.79
CA THR A 17 -2.41 4.36 -10.08
C THR A 17 -3.04 2.99 -9.86
N PHE A 18 -2.58 2.24 -8.86
CA PHE A 18 -3.19 0.96 -8.47
C PHE A 18 -4.69 1.13 -8.16
N THR A 19 -5.06 2.11 -7.32
CA THR A 19 -6.47 2.36 -7.01
C THR A 19 -7.27 2.75 -8.24
N GLN A 20 -6.72 3.59 -9.14
CA GLN A 20 -7.40 3.98 -10.39
C GLN A 20 -7.63 2.77 -11.30
N ALA A 21 -6.63 1.89 -11.44
CA ALA A 21 -6.77 0.64 -12.19
C ALA A 21 -7.89 -0.25 -11.60
N CYS A 22 -7.97 -0.34 -10.26
CA CYS A 22 -9.02 -1.09 -9.59
C CYS A 22 -10.42 -0.49 -9.71
N GLN A 23 -10.59 0.80 -10.08
CA GLN A 23 -11.94 1.36 -10.33
C GLN A 23 -12.65 0.71 -11.52
N HIS A 24 -11.91 0.02 -12.39
CA HIS A 24 -12.47 -0.72 -13.54
C HIS A 24 -12.91 -2.15 -13.18
N ILE A 25 -12.72 -2.57 -11.93
CA ILE A 25 -13.21 -3.85 -11.39
C ILE A 25 -14.66 -3.68 -10.92
N GLN A 26 -15.52 -4.65 -11.22
CA GLN A 26 -16.96 -4.59 -10.94
C GLN A 26 -17.40 -5.44 -9.75
N ASN A 27 -16.68 -6.54 -9.47
CA ASN A 27 -16.99 -7.43 -8.33
C ASN A 27 -16.25 -7.07 -7.04
N TYR A 28 -15.40 -6.04 -7.07
CA TYR A 28 -14.79 -5.43 -5.89
C TYR A 28 -15.00 -3.92 -5.94
N THR A 29 -15.27 -3.32 -4.78
CA THR A 29 -15.11 -1.86 -4.61
C THR A 29 -13.64 -1.55 -4.35
N ALA A 30 -13.17 -0.35 -4.70
CA ALA A 30 -11.79 0.04 -4.46
C ALA A 30 -11.68 1.47 -3.94
N SER A 31 -10.78 1.72 -2.99
CA SER A 31 -10.52 3.06 -2.48
C SER A 31 -9.05 3.26 -2.08
N HIS A 32 -8.67 4.54 -1.96
CA HIS A 32 -7.33 4.96 -1.53
C HIS A 32 -7.48 5.72 -0.22
N GLU A 33 -6.91 5.19 0.86
CA GLU A 33 -6.87 5.85 2.18
C GLU A 33 -8.28 6.21 2.71
N SER A 34 -9.29 5.36 2.50
CA SER A 34 -10.70 5.70 2.71
C SER A 34 -11.10 5.91 4.18
N ARG A 35 -10.32 5.36 5.11
CA ARG A 35 -10.64 5.33 6.55
C ARG A 35 -9.56 5.91 7.45
N ILE A 36 -8.65 6.71 6.92
CA ILE A 36 -7.48 7.20 7.67
C ILE A 36 -7.84 8.11 8.86
N SER A 37 -9.04 8.69 8.90
CA SER A 37 -9.54 9.52 10.00
C SER A 37 -10.38 8.76 11.03
N LEU A 38 -10.69 7.48 10.77
CA LEU A 38 -11.49 6.65 11.67
C LEU A 38 -10.62 5.96 12.70
N ILE A 39 -11.18 5.67 13.88
CA ILE A 39 -10.48 5.05 15.01
C ILE A 39 -11.25 3.82 15.51
N GLY A 40 -10.60 3.02 16.37
CA GLY A 40 -11.19 1.78 16.89
C GLY A 40 -11.55 0.80 15.77
N ASP A 41 -12.64 0.06 15.93
CA ASP A 41 -13.08 -0.93 14.95
C ASP A 41 -13.42 -0.31 13.59
N GLN A 42 -13.92 0.94 13.59
CA GLN A 42 -14.29 1.65 12.36
C GLN A 42 -13.11 1.83 11.41
N ARG A 43 -11.87 1.91 11.95
CA ARG A 43 -10.63 2.05 11.17
C ARG A 43 -10.44 0.93 10.15
N LEU A 44 -10.92 -0.28 10.49
CA LEU A 44 -10.73 -1.49 9.70
C LEU A 44 -12.04 -2.18 9.31
N GLN A 45 -13.22 -1.59 9.55
CA GLN A 45 -14.51 -2.24 9.27
C GLN A 45 -14.94 -2.15 7.79
N TYR A 46 -14.10 -2.59 6.86
CA TYR A 46 -14.38 -2.51 5.42
C TYR A 46 -15.55 -3.43 5.02
N SER A 47 -16.33 -3.02 4.02
CA SER A 47 -17.37 -3.88 3.44
C SER A 47 -16.75 -5.09 2.75
N GLN A 48 -17.50 -6.19 2.63
CA GLN A 48 -17.05 -7.35 1.87
C GLN A 48 -16.74 -6.97 0.42
N ASN A 49 -15.78 -7.68 -0.18
CA ASN A 49 -15.27 -7.44 -1.54
C ASN A 49 -14.79 -6.00 -1.73
N HIS A 50 -13.99 -5.50 -0.79
CA HIS A 50 -13.34 -4.19 -0.89
C HIS A 50 -11.83 -4.33 -1.02
N ILE A 51 -11.24 -3.55 -1.94
CA ILE A 51 -9.82 -3.34 -2.13
C ILE A 51 -9.45 -2.00 -1.48
N GLU A 52 -8.76 -2.04 -0.35
CA GLU A 52 -8.21 -0.83 0.27
C GLU A 52 -6.72 -0.70 -0.07
N VAL A 53 -6.36 0.47 -0.61
CA VAL A 53 -4.97 0.87 -0.81
C VAL A 53 -4.62 1.95 0.20
N ASP A 54 -3.75 1.62 1.15
CA ASP A 54 -3.43 2.56 2.24
C ASP A 54 -2.04 2.23 2.84
N ASN A 55 -1.11 3.18 2.72
CA ASN A 55 0.25 3.03 3.24
C ASN A 55 0.31 3.03 4.77
N ARG A 56 -0.70 3.59 5.47
CA ARG A 56 -0.75 3.63 6.93
C ARG A 56 -1.15 2.30 7.55
N LEU A 57 -1.73 1.38 6.78
CA LEU A 57 -2.04 0.02 7.28
C LEU A 57 -0.78 -0.73 7.73
N SER A 58 0.41 -0.31 7.30
CA SER A 58 1.70 -0.78 7.83
C SER A 58 1.87 -0.60 9.34
N TRP A 59 1.10 0.30 9.96
CA TRP A 59 1.05 0.50 11.42
C TRP A 59 -0.10 -0.24 12.11
N PHE A 60 -1.00 -0.88 11.35
CA PHE A 60 -2.18 -1.58 11.86
C PHE A 60 -2.15 -3.10 11.59
N LEU A 61 -0.97 -3.65 11.29
CA LEU A 61 -0.81 -5.04 10.84
C LEU A 61 -1.36 -6.07 11.84
N GLY A 62 -1.20 -5.86 13.15
CA GLY A 62 -1.77 -6.76 14.17
C GLY A 62 -3.31 -6.76 14.19
N SER A 63 -3.93 -5.59 14.06
CA SER A 63 -5.40 -5.50 13.98
C SER A 63 -5.93 -6.02 12.65
N LEU A 64 -5.18 -5.83 11.56
CA LEU A 64 -5.48 -6.39 10.25
C LEU A 64 -5.44 -7.93 10.30
N ASP A 65 -4.44 -8.50 10.98
CA ASP A 65 -4.31 -9.94 11.22
C ASP A 65 -5.52 -10.50 11.97
N LYS A 66 -5.88 -9.86 13.09
CA LYS A 66 -6.99 -10.28 13.94
C LYS A 66 -8.34 -10.27 13.21
N ASN A 67 -8.57 -9.27 12.37
CA ASN A 67 -9.87 -9.06 11.73
C ASN A 67 -10.04 -9.82 10.41
N TYR A 68 -8.95 -10.02 9.67
CA TYR A 68 -8.99 -10.55 8.30
C TYR A 68 -8.14 -11.80 8.10
N GLY A 69 -7.01 -11.95 8.80
CA GLY A 69 -6.17 -13.14 8.76
C GLY A 69 -5.96 -13.68 7.34
N ASP A 70 -6.10 -14.99 7.14
CA ASP A 70 -5.99 -15.61 5.82
C ASP A 70 -7.28 -15.54 4.97
N SER A 71 -8.36 -14.90 5.44
CA SER A 71 -9.57 -14.72 4.63
C SER A 71 -9.42 -13.61 3.58
N ALA A 72 -8.49 -12.69 3.80
CA ALA A 72 -8.15 -11.61 2.88
C ALA A 72 -6.98 -11.98 1.96
N PHE A 73 -6.82 -11.21 0.88
CA PHE A 73 -5.66 -11.26 0.01
C PHE A 73 -4.80 -10.01 0.19
N TYR A 74 -3.49 -10.19 0.30
CA TYR A 74 -2.57 -9.09 0.57
C TYR A 74 -1.64 -8.83 -0.60
N VAL A 75 -1.53 -7.56 -1.00
CA VAL A 75 -0.56 -7.12 -2.00
C VAL A 75 0.50 -6.29 -1.29
N HIS A 76 1.77 -6.69 -1.40
CA HIS A 76 2.88 -5.80 -1.05
C HIS A 76 3.28 -5.02 -2.29
N LEU A 77 2.79 -3.78 -2.40
CA LEU A 77 3.12 -2.89 -3.51
C LEU A 77 4.47 -2.21 -3.25
N LYS A 78 5.45 -2.56 -4.07
CA LYS A 78 6.85 -2.13 -3.98
C LYS A 78 7.24 -1.32 -5.22
N ARG A 79 8.26 -0.49 -5.03
CA ARG A 79 9.02 0.24 -6.04
C ARG A 79 10.48 0.18 -5.60
N ASP A 80 11.43 0.40 -6.51
CA ASP A 80 12.81 0.70 -6.15
C ASP A 80 12.88 1.64 -4.93
N ILE A 81 13.59 1.18 -3.90
CA ILE A 81 13.59 1.82 -2.60
C ILE A 81 14.26 3.18 -2.65
N MET A 82 15.32 3.31 -3.44
CA MET A 82 16.05 4.57 -3.61
C MET A 82 15.19 5.60 -4.34
N SER A 83 14.45 5.19 -5.37
CA SER A 83 13.50 6.03 -6.08
C SER A 83 12.37 6.50 -5.17
N THR A 84 11.86 5.59 -4.32
CA THR A 84 10.82 5.90 -3.33
C THR A 84 11.31 6.90 -2.29
N ALA A 85 12.47 6.64 -1.67
CA ALA A 85 13.08 7.52 -0.68
C ALA A 85 13.39 8.91 -1.27
N LYS A 86 13.96 8.98 -2.48
CA LYS A 86 14.17 10.26 -3.19
C LYS A 86 12.87 11.01 -3.47
N SER A 87 11.77 10.29 -3.74
CA SER A 87 10.45 10.91 -3.95
C SER A 87 9.91 11.55 -2.66
N TYR A 88 10.13 10.91 -1.51
CA TYR A 88 9.78 11.46 -0.20
C TYR A 88 10.71 12.58 0.26
N ALA A 89 12.01 12.49 0.00
CA ALA A 89 12.98 13.54 0.38
C ALA A 89 12.68 14.90 -0.27
N LYS A 90 11.95 14.90 -1.40
CA LYS A 90 11.42 16.11 -2.05
C LYS A 90 10.18 16.70 -1.36
N ARG A 91 9.56 15.97 -0.41
CA ARG A 91 8.24 16.21 0.20
C ARG A 91 8.21 15.82 1.68
N LEU A 92 9.16 16.32 2.47
CA LEU A 92 9.26 16.00 3.89
C LEU A 92 8.06 16.47 4.71
N ASP A 93 7.29 17.42 4.17
CA ASP A 93 6.03 17.91 4.72
C ASP A 93 4.87 16.91 4.57
N SER A 94 5.06 15.81 3.84
CA SER A 94 4.07 14.72 3.79
C SER A 94 3.72 14.25 5.20
N PRO A 95 2.42 14.16 5.56
CA PRO A 95 2.01 13.85 6.93
C PRO A 95 2.62 12.55 7.49
N ILE A 96 2.84 11.54 6.65
CA ILE A 96 3.42 10.27 7.10
C ILE A 96 4.91 10.38 7.40
N ILE A 97 5.67 11.13 6.59
CA ILE A 97 7.09 11.37 6.83
C ILE A 97 7.27 12.27 8.03
N LYS A 98 6.47 13.33 8.13
CA LYS A 98 6.48 14.22 9.30
C LYS A 98 6.18 13.47 10.59
N GLY A 99 5.15 12.62 10.60
CA GLY A 99 4.84 11.78 11.76
C GLY A 99 5.98 10.83 12.12
N TYR A 100 6.60 10.19 11.12
CA TYR A 100 7.75 9.32 11.35
C TYR A 100 8.96 10.10 11.91
N SER A 101 9.30 11.22 11.30
CA SER A 101 10.51 11.98 11.62
C SER A 101 10.40 12.77 12.92
N GLU A 102 9.22 13.25 13.28
CA GLU A 102 9.03 14.10 14.46
C GLU A 102 8.52 13.32 15.67
N SER A 103 7.74 12.24 15.46
CA SER A 103 7.06 11.53 16.55
C SER A 103 7.56 10.11 16.78
N ILE A 104 8.07 9.42 15.75
CA ILE A 104 8.59 8.04 15.89
C ILE A 104 10.10 8.05 16.16
N ILE A 105 10.88 8.75 15.33
CA ILE A 105 12.35 8.77 15.43
C ILE A 105 12.88 9.77 16.48
N LEU A 106 12.04 10.69 16.98
CA LEU A 106 12.34 11.67 18.05
C LEU A 106 13.78 12.24 17.99
N PRO A 107 14.08 13.15 17.05
CA PRO A 107 15.44 13.53 16.64
C PRO A 107 16.18 14.45 17.64
N LYS A 108 15.84 14.43 18.94
CA LYS A 108 16.29 15.40 19.96
C LYS A 108 17.81 15.63 20.02
N GLN A 109 18.61 14.66 19.59
CA GLN A 109 20.07 14.71 19.66
C GLN A 109 20.77 14.51 18.30
N PHE A 110 20.03 14.16 17.25
CA PHE A 110 20.61 13.77 15.97
C PHE A 110 19.98 14.55 14.82
N LYS A 111 20.82 15.07 13.94
CA LYS A 111 20.41 15.59 12.64
C LYS A 111 20.60 14.50 11.60
N TYR A 112 19.57 14.26 10.81
CA TYR A 112 19.60 13.29 9.73
C TYR A 112 19.53 14.03 8.39
N GLU A 113 20.26 13.53 7.41
CA GLU A 113 20.05 13.95 6.04
C GLU A 113 18.66 13.50 5.56
N ARG A 114 18.03 14.33 4.73
CA ARG A 114 16.65 14.11 4.29
C ARG A 114 16.45 12.74 3.64
N LEU A 115 17.43 12.32 2.85
CA LEU A 115 17.38 11.06 2.13
C LEU A 115 17.51 9.87 3.07
N ASP A 116 18.42 9.93 4.05
CA ASP A 116 18.66 8.85 5.00
C ASP A 116 17.42 8.61 5.86
N LEU A 117 16.78 9.67 6.34
CA LEU A 117 15.51 9.61 7.05
C LEU A 117 14.39 8.94 6.22
N CYS A 118 14.27 9.31 4.95
CA CYS A 118 13.25 8.70 4.07
C CYS A 118 13.58 7.25 3.71
N LEU A 119 14.87 6.91 3.61
CA LEU A 119 15.32 5.55 3.35
C LEU A 119 15.03 4.64 4.55
N ASP A 120 15.33 5.12 5.76
CA ASP A 120 15.02 4.45 7.03
C ASP A 120 13.50 4.19 7.19
N TYR A 121 12.67 5.20 6.88
CA TYR A 121 11.22 5.03 6.80
C TYR A 121 10.81 3.91 5.83
N CYS A 122 11.36 3.91 4.61
CA CYS A 122 11.03 2.90 3.59
C CYS A 122 11.45 1.49 4.04
N HIS A 123 12.63 1.36 4.63
CA HIS A 123 13.11 0.09 5.18
C HIS A 123 12.21 -0.40 6.31
N THR A 124 11.88 0.47 7.27
CA THR A 124 11.01 0.14 8.40
C THR A 124 9.65 -0.37 7.93
N VAL A 125 8.98 0.37 7.03
CA VAL A 125 7.66 -0.02 6.54
C VAL A 125 7.72 -1.33 5.73
N ASN A 126 8.69 -1.49 4.84
CA ASN A 126 8.84 -2.73 4.09
C ASN A 126 9.11 -3.93 5.00
N ALA A 127 10.01 -3.80 5.98
CA ALA A 127 10.33 -4.88 6.92
C ALA A 127 9.10 -5.30 7.76
N ASN A 128 8.29 -4.33 8.21
CA ASN A 128 7.05 -4.62 8.94
C ASN A 128 6.06 -5.42 8.08
N ILE A 129 5.85 -4.98 6.82
CA ILE A 129 4.97 -5.67 5.88
C ILE A 129 5.50 -7.07 5.56
N GLU A 130 6.79 -7.21 5.27
CA GLU A 130 7.42 -8.50 4.96
C GLU A 130 7.28 -9.50 6.12
N LEU A 131 7.50 -9.05 7.36
CA LEU A 131 7.31 -9.87 8.55
C LEU A 131 5.86 -10.31 8.71
N PHE A 132 4.91 -9.39 8.59
CA PHE A 132 3.47 -9.70 8.67
C PHE A 132 3.04 -10.70 7.60
N LEU A 133 3.50 -10.50 6.37
CA LEU A 133 3.13 -11.35 5.24
C LEU A 133 3.81 -12.71 5.28
N LYS A 134 4.93 -12.89 5.99
CA LYS A 134 5.76 -14.12 5.97
C LYS A 134 4.94 -15.41 6.00
N ASN A 135 3.92 -15.50 6.84
CA ASN A 135 3.11 -16.70 7.03
C ASN A 135 1.70 -16.62 6.41
N LYS A 136 1.36 -15.55 5.68
CA LYS A 136 0.07 -15.42 5.00
C LYS A 136 -0.03 -16.37 3.81
N ILE A 137 -1.16 -17.04 3.68
CA ILE A 137 -1.44 -17.95 2.56
C ILE A 137 -1.70 -17.16 1.28
N ASN A 138 -2.51 -16.11 1.40
CA ASN A 138 -3.06 -15.36 0.29
C ASN A 138 -2.35 -14.02 0.13
N LYS A 139 -1.24 -14.02 -0.61
CA LYS A 139 -0.42 -12.83 -0.81
C LYS A 139 0.25 -12.80 -2.17
N MET A 140 0.65 -11.60 -2.60
CA MET A 140 1.61 -11.42 -3.69
C MET A 140 2.51 -10.21 -3.43
N GLU A 141 3.72 -10.25 -3.99
CA GLU A 141 4.48 -9.04 -4.23
C GLU A 141 4.01 -8.41 -5.55
N PHE A 142 3.99 -7.08 -5.59
CA PHE A 142 3.73 -6.31 -6.79
C PHE A 142 4.84 -5.27 -6.93
N LYS A 143 5.52 -5.24 -8.07
CA LYS A 143 6.60 -4.29 -8.38
C LYS A 143 6.12 -3.28 -9.40
N LEU A 144 6.21 -2.00 -9.04
CA LEU A 144 5.82 -0.89 -9.92
C LEU A 144 6.54 -0.94 -11.28
N GLU A 145 7.79 -1.42 -11.29
CA GLU A 145 8.61 -1.58 -12.48
C GLU A 145 7.99 -2.57 -13.49
N ASN A 146 7.17 -3.52 -13.01
CA ASN A 146 6.51 -4.55 -13.80
C ASN A 146 4.97 -4.39 -13.76
N ALA A 147 4.47 -3.18 -13.50
CA ALA A 147 3.09 -3.00 -13.04
C ALA A 147 2.01 -3.58 -13.95
N GLN A 148 2.17 -3.56 -15.28
CA GLN A 148 1.17 -4.13 -16.19
C GLN A 148 1.07 -5.66 -16.04
N GLU A 149 2.20 -6.34 -15.93
CA GLU A 149 2.27 -7.80 -15.75
C GLU A 149 1.77 -8.21 -14.37
N ASP A 150 2.27 -7.55 -13.33
CA ASP A 150 1.89 -7.84 -11.95
C ASP A 150 0.40 -7.52 -11.71
N PHE A 151 -0.14 -6.49 -12.37
CA PHE A 151 -1.58 -6.19 -12.31
C PHE A 151 -2.44 -7.24 -13.02
N GLY A 152 -1.97 -7.80 -14.14
CA GLY A 152 -2.61 -8.95 -14.80
C GLY A 152 -2.67 -10.17 -13.90
N THR A 153 -1.57 -10.46 -13.20
CA THR A 153 -1.49 -11.54 -12.20
C THR A 153 -2.44 -11.28 -11.03
N PHE A 154 -2.40 -10.08 -10.46
CA PHE A 154 -3.32 -9.64 -9.40
C PHE A 154 -4.78 -9.83 -9.80
N TRP A 155 -5.17 -9.33 -10.98
CA TRP A 155 -6.53 -9.41 -11.52
C TRP A 155 -7.03 -10.86 -11.55
N SER A 156 -6.16 -11.78 -11.99
CA SER A 156 -6.48 -13.20 -12.07
C SER A 156 -6.58 -13.86 -10.70
N LEU A 157 -5.62 -13.57 -9.79
CA LEU A 157 -5.59 -14.15 -8.44
C LEU A 157 -6.84 -13.80 -7.62
N ILE A 158 -7.32 -12.56 -7.70
CA ILE A 158 -8.55 -12.15 -6.99
C ILE A 158 -9.83 -12.48 -7.76
N SER A 159 -9.71 -13.11 -8.94
CA SER A 159 -10.84 -13.37 -9.85
C SER A 159 -11.65 -12.10 -10.17
N ALA A 160 -10.94 -11.00 -10.47
CA ALA A 160 -11.57 -9.73 -10.81
C ALA A 160 -12.37 -9.84 -12.11
N THR A 161 -13.51 -9.16 -12.15
CA THR A 161 -14.34 -8.99 -13.33
C THR A 161 -14.50 -7.51 -13.64
N GLY A 162 -14.73 -7.14 -14.91
CA GLY A 162 -14.85 -5.75 -15.33
C GLY A 162 -14.02 -5.45 -16.57
N ASN A 163 -13.62 -4.19 -16.75
CA ASN A 163 -12.92 -3.74 -17.95
C ASN A 163 -11.40 -3.81 -17.76
N TYR A 164 -10.84 -5.01 -17.94
CA TYR A 164 -9.40 -5.24 -17.82
C TYR A 164 -8.57 -4.34 -18.75
N ALA A 165 -9.01 -4.12 -19.98
CA ALA A 165 -8.29 -3.30 -20.95
C ALA A 165 -8.15 -1.84 -20.49
N MET A 166 -9.21 -1.27 -19.89
CA MET A 166 -9.14 0.07 -19.30
C MET A 166 -8.30 0.09 -18.03
N ALA A 167 -8.38 -0.95 -17.20
CA ALA A 167 -7.59 -1.07 -15.99
C ALA A 167 -6.08 -1.06 -16.27
N VAL A 168 -5.63 -1.84 -17.25
CA VAL A 168 -4.21 -1.91 -17.63
C VAL A 168 -3.71 -0.57 -18.19
N LYS A 169 -4.55 0.15 -18.94
CA LYS A 169 -4.23 1.49 -19.47
C LYS A 169 -3.97 2.54 -18.40
N GLU A 170 -4.48 2.37 -17.18
CA GLU A 170 -4.17 3.31 -16.08
C GLU A 170 -2.67 3.34 -15.76
N TRP A 171 -1.95 2.23 -15.96
CA TRP A 171 -0.51 2.14 -15.73
C TRP A 171 0.34 2.89 -16.75
N GLU A 172 -0.24 3.34 -17.87
CA GLU A 172 0.42 4.21 -18.85
C GLU A 172 0.36 5.69 -18.46
N LYS A 173 -0.51 6.04 -17.50
CA LYS A 173 -0.73 7.42 -17.08
C LYS A 173 0.13 7.79 -15.87
N LYS A 174 0.64 9.02 -15.86
CA LYS A 174 1.40 9.57 -14.73
C LYS A 174 0.46 10.28 -13.75
N TYR A 175 0.09 9.59 -12.67
CA TYR A 175 -0.71 10.18 -11.61
C TYR A 175 0.13 10.88 -10.55
N ASN A 176 1.19 10.24 -10.01
CA ASN A 176 2.02 10.81 -8.93
C ASN A 176 3.36 10.05 -8.67
N ALA A 177 3.75 9.09 -9.53
CA ALA A 177 4.92 8.22 -9.33
C ALA A 177 6.20 8.76 -10.00
#